data_AF-A0A972DNV4-F1
#
_entry.id   AF-A0A972DNV4-F1
#
_cell.length_a   1.000
_cell.length_b   1.000
_cell.length_c   1.000
_cell.angle_alpha   90.00
_cell.angle_beta   90.00
_cell.angle_gamma   90.00
#
_symmetry.space_group_name_H-M   'P 1'
#
loop_
_entity.id
_entity.type
_entity.pdbx_description
1 polymer ?
#
loop_
_entity_poly.entity_id
_entity_poly.type
_entity_poly.pdbx_seq_one_letter_code
_entity_poly.pdbx_strand_id
1 'polypeptide(L)'
;MKTSLFLSSVLAWVGAAVCQAAESSPPAPSGVTASYVSIETPAGGRPMLVIRYPWRVHARSSVEVCTYVAGEADDSPRIRPLYFRSDFMKDEFTIGVYRAQDDSSSVRVVAQMARRDIDFAAIGNRNLFGQPSVVVVCRTSITQQKDEQEPEQARRAIYPLLEPWAADRRTLFLSLPEVNFSDAAKIRVWFLSGGDVVWSEVKQWPGLPQDESK
;
A
#
# COMPACT_ATOMS: atom_id res chain seq x y z
N MET A 1 7.21 76.47 14.58
CA MET A 1 6.03 76.68 15.45
C MET A 1 4.99 75.61 15.15
N LYS A 2 4.33 75.12 16.20
CA LYS A 2 3.30 74.05 16.28
C LYS A 2 3.81 72.60 16.35
N THR A 3 4.26 72.30 17.56
CA THR A 3 3.99 71.10 18.37
C THR A 3 2.68 70.37 18.07
N SER A 4 2.73 69.03 18.02
CA SER A 4 1.80 68.18 18.79
C SER A 4 2.41 66.80 19.02
N LEU A 5 2.48 66.44 20.30
CA LEU A 5 2.68 65.09 20.81
C LEU A 5 1.50 64.20 20.38
N PHE A 6 1.68 62.88 20.34
CA PHE A 6 0.95 61.95 21.20
C PHE A 6 1.41 60.48 21.07
N LEU A 7 1.61 59.90 22.26
CA LEU A 7 1.31 58.52 22.69
C LEU A 7 2.02 57.33 22.03
N SER A 8 3.09 56.97 22.74
CA SER A 8 3.60 55.63 23.00
C SER A 8 2.52 54.54 23.05
N SER A 9 2.78 53.41 22.38
CA SER A 9 2.21 52.11 22.71
C SER A 9 3.25 51.04 22.38
N VAL A 10 4.02 50.69 23.41
CA VAL A 10 4.95 49.55 23.41
C VAL A 10 4.10 48.28 23.43
N LEU A 11 3.97 47.59 22.29
CA LEU A 11 3.46 46.23 22.29
C LEU A 11 4.57 45.30 22.81
N ALA A 12 4.39 44.81 24.03
CA ALA A 12 5.16 43.73 24.60
C ALA A 12 4.96 42.47 23.75
N TRP A 13 6.01 42.03 23.06
CA TRP A 13 6.10 40.69 22.49
C TRP A 13 6.24 39.69 23.65
N VAL A 14 5.14 39.03 23.99
CA VAL A 14 5.19 37.85 24.85
C VAL A 14 5.66 36.69 23.97
N GLY A 15 6.92 36.32 24.12
CA GLY A 15 7.49 35.12 23.51
C GLY A 15 6.80 33.88 24.08
N ALA A 16 5.85 33.32 23.33
CA ALA A 16 5.38 31.97 23.56
C ALA A 16 6.46 31.00 23.04
N ALA A 17 7.27 30.47 23.94
CA ALA A 17 8.10 29.30 23.66
C ALA A 17 7.16 28.13 23.35
N VAL A 18 6.97 27.83 22.07
CA VAL A 18 6.34 26.58 21.64
C VAL A 18 7.35 25.47 21.91
N CYS A 19 7.18 24.76 23.01
CA CYS A 19 7.82 23.47 23.21
C CYS A 19 7.30 22.53 22.11
N GLN A 20 8.11 22.29 21.09
CA GLN A 20 7.94 21.15 20.19
C GLN A 20 8.08 19.88 21.05
N ALA A 21 6.94 19.29 21.39
CA ALA A 21 6.91 17.89 21.77
C ALA A 21 7.28 17.10 20.51
N ALA A 22 8.53 16.64 20.44
CA ALA A 22 8.91 15.63 19.48
C ALA A 22 8.07 14.39 19.78
N GLU A 23 7.06 14.15 18.95
CA GLU A 23 6.22 12.97 19.01
C GLU A 23 7.10 11.80 18.55
N SER A 24 7.78 11.18 19.51
CA SER A 24 8.58 9.99 19.30
C SER A 24 7.65 8.85 18.93
N SER A 25 7.84 8.30 17.73
CA SER A 25 7.20 7.05 17.33
C SER A 25 7.41 6.00 18.42
N PRO A 26 6.36 5.29 18.87
CA PRO A 26 6.51 4.30 19.91
C PRO A 26 7.50 3.21 19.45
N PRO A 27 8.44 2.78 20.31
CA PRO A 27 9.36 1.71 19.97
C PRO A 27 8.58 0.41 19.72
N ALA A 28 8.98 -0.31 18.68
CA ALA A 28 8.38 -1.59 18.34
C ALA A 28 8.53 -2.57 19.53
N PRO A 29 7.45 -3.27 19.94
CA PRO A 29 7.54 -4.21 21.05
C PRO A 29 8.45 -5.39 20.67
N SER A 30 9.58 -5.50 21.36
CA SER A 30 10.49 -6.64 21.31
C SER A 30 9.97 -7.77 22.19
N GLY A 31 9.52 -8.87 21.57
CA GLY A 31 9.15 -10.11 22.28
C GLY A 31 8.14 -10.93 21.49
N VAL A 32 8.61 -12.02 20.85
CA VAL A 32 7.91 -12.82 19.82
C VAL A 32 7.54 -11.96 18.61
N THR A 33 8.20 -12.17 17.47
CA THR A 33 7.84 -11.49 16.22
C THR A 33 6.44 -11.95 15.82
N ALA A 34 5.41 -11.30 16.34
CA ALA A 34 4.03 -11.56 16.01
C ALA A 34 3.88 -11.27 14.52
N SER A 35 3.72 -12.34 13.73
CA SER A 35 3.41 -12.25 12.32
C SER A 35 2.11 -11.47 12.15
N TYR A 36 2.19 -10.29 11.55
CA TYR A 36 1.04 -9.44 11.23
C TYR A 36 0.24 -9.99 10.05
N VAL A 37 0.86 -10.81 9.21
CA VAL A 37 0.26 -11.30 7.97
C VAL A 37 -0.06 -12.78 8.06
N SER A 38 -1.27 -13.16 7.67
CA SER A 38 -1.70 -14.55 7.45
C SER A 38 -2.35 -14.68 6.07
N ILE A 39 -2.39 -15.91 5.57
CA ILE A 39 -3.20 -16.26 4.39
C ILE A 39 -4.33 -17.14 4.89
N GLU A 40 -5.55 -16.71 4.62
CA GLU A 40 -6.76 -17.38 5.08
C GLU A 40 -7.67 -17.66 3.91
N THR A 41 -8.27 -18.85 3.92
CA THR A 41 -9.26 -19.28 2.93
C THR A 41 -10.58 -19.46 3.67
N PRO A 42 -11.52 -18.50 3.60
CA PRO A 42 -12.88 -18.70 4.09
C PRO A 42 -13.46 -19.99 3.48
N ALA A 43 -14.30 -20.72 4.20
CA ALA A 43 -14.79 -22.03 3.75
C ALA A 43 -15.36 -21.97 2.31
N GLY A 44 -14.70 -22.66 1.37
CA GLY A 44 -15.06 -22.69 -0.06
C GLY A 44 -14.77 -21.40 -0.85
N GLY A 45 -14.12 -20.41 -0.23
CA GLY A 45 -13.81 -19.12 -0.82
C GLY A 45 -12.42 -19.06 -1.46
N ARG A 46 -12.13 -17.92 -2.11
CA ARG A 46 -10.78 -17.61 -2.62
C ARG A 46 -9.86 -17.26 -1.45
N PRO A 47 -8.58 -17.65 -1.49
CA PRO A 47 -7.62 -17.26 -0.46
C PRO A 47 -7.48 -15.75 -0.38
N MET A 48 -7.21 -15.25 0.82
CA MET A 48 -7.10 -13.83 1.13
C MET A 48 -5.85 -13.56 1.95
N LEU A 49 -5.24 -12.41 1.72
CA LEU A 49 -4.18 -11.89 2.57
C LEU A 49 -4.82 -11.12 3.73
N VAL A 50 -4.65 -11.61 4.95
CA VAL A 50 -5.21 -11.02 6.17
C VAL A 50 -4.10 -10.34 6.95
N ILE A 51 -4.28 -9.07 7.27
CA ILE A 51 -3.32 -8.27 8.04
C ILE A 51 -3.94 -7.90 9.38
N ARG A 52 -3.33 -8.33 10.48
CA ARG A 52 -3.68 -8.00 11.86
C ARG A 52 -2.65 -7.05 12.46
N TYR A 53 -2.84 -5.75 12.20
CA TYR A 53 -1.93 -4.68 12.59
C TYR A 53 -2.73 -3.38 12.79
N PRO A 54 -2.43 -2.52 13.79
CA PRO A 54 -3.14 -1.26 14.03
C PRO A 54 -2.89 -0.20 12.93
N TRP A 55 -3.40 -0.45 11.73
CA TRP A 55 -3.12 0.32 10.52
C TRP A 55 -3.61 1.77 10.60
N ARG A 56 -4.70 2.02 11.34
CA ARG A 56 -5.36 3.33 11.39
C ARG A 56 -4.55 4.41 12.14
N VAL A 57 -3.51 4.02 12.89
CA VAL A 57 -2.62 4.99 13.54
C VAL A 57 -1.65 5.65 12.55
N HIS A 58 -1.53 5.10 11.34
CA HIS A 58 -0.60 5.54 10.30
C HIS A 58 -1.33 6.38 9.24
N ALA A 59 -0.93 7.63 9.12
CA ALA A 59 -1.44 8.52 8.07
C ALA A 59 -0.93 8.07 6.70
N ARG A 60 -1.80 8.16 5.68
CA ARG A 60 -1.46 7.81 4.28
C ARG A 60 -0.83 6.42 4.16
N SER A 61 -1.39 5.45 4.89
CA SER A 61 -0.90 4.08 4.86
C SER A 61 -1.31 3.33 3.59
N SER A 62 -0.47 2.42 3.13
CA SER A 62 -0.77 1.56 1.97
C SER A 62 -0.10 0.21 2.12
N VAL A 63 -0.61 -0.79 1.40
CA VAL A 63 0.01 -2.12 1.35
C VAL A 63 0.48 -2.39 -0.06
N GLU A 64 1.70 -2.89 -0.19
CA GLU A 64 2.22 -3.40 -1.45
C GLU A 64 2.55 -4.88 -1.32
N VAL A 65 2.22 -5.65 -2.35
CA VAL A 65 2.47 -7.07 -2.45
C VAL A 65 3.22 -7.33 -3.75
N CYS A 66 4.31 -8.08 -3.68
CA CYS A 66 5.13 -8.46 -4.83
C CYS A 66 5.40 -9.96 -4.81
N THR A 67 5.37 -10.61 -5.97
CA THR A 67 5.88 -11.97 -6.11
C THR A 67 7.40 -11.98 -5.96
N TYR A 68 7.92 -13.00 -5.29
CA TYR A 68 9.34 -13.34 -5.33
C TYR A 68 9.66 -14.02 -6.65
N VAL A 69 10.85 -13.69 -7.14
CA VAL A 69 11.51 -14.33 -8.26
C VAL A 69 12.12 -15.66 -7.83
N ALA A 70 11.95 -16.71 -8.63
CA ALA A 70 12.54 -18.01 -8.36
C ALA A 70 14.03 -17.99 -8.72
N GLY A 71 14.90 -18.45 -7.81
CA GLY A 71 16.36 -18.49 -8.04
C GLY A 71 17.16 -17.41 -7.29
N GLU A 72 16.50 -16.41 -6.71
CA GLU A 72 17.16 -15.45 -5.82
C GLU A 72 17.40 -16.08 -4.43
N ALA A 73 18.67 -16.36 -4.11
CA ALA A 73 19.11 -16.70 -2.76
C ALA A 73 18.92 -15.48 -1.85
N ASP A 74 17.85 -15.47 -1.06
CA ASP A 74 17.50 -14.46 -0.04
C ASP A 74 17.96 -13.01 -0.34
N ASP A 75 17.79 -12.57 -1.60
CA ASP A 75 18.15 -11.22 -2.08
C ASP A 75 17.09 -10.18 -1.69
N SER A 76 16.58 -10.35 -0.47
CA SER A 76 15.81 -9.43 0.34
C SER A 76 16.18 -7.94 0.19
N PRO A 77 17.44 -7.52 -0.01
CA PRO A 77 17.78 -6.09 -0.16
C PRO A 77 17.43 -5.48 -1.52
N ARG A 78 17.26 -6.27 -2.59
CA ARG A 78 17.13 -5.75 -3.97
C ARG A 78 15.69 -5.39 -4.32
N ILE A 79 14.73 -6.22 -3.92
CA ILE A 79 13.31 -5.96 -4.17
C ILE A 79 12.80 -4.93 -3.14
N ARG A 80 12.59 -3.70 -3.59
CA ARG A 80 12.02 -2.59 -2.82
C ARG A 80 10.53 -2.40 -3.15
N PRO A 81 9.73 -1.85 -2.22
CA PRO A 81 8.40 -1.33 -2.56
C PRO A 81 8.54 -0.18 -3.56
N LEU A 82 7.48 0.08 -4.33
CA LEU A 82 7.41 1.20 -5.26
C LEU A 82 7.10 2.52 -4.55
N TYR A 83 6.71 2.47 -3.28
CA TYR A 83 6.21 3.61 -2.53
C TYR A 83 5.05 4.29 -3.27
N PHE A 84 4.16 3.48 -3.84
CA PHE A 84 3.19 3.93 -4.84
C PHE A 84 2.35 5.12 -4.38
N ARG A 85 1.88 5.08 -3.12
CA ARG A 85 1.06 6.15 -2.56
C ARG A 85 1.80 7.47 -2.38
N SER A 86 3.11 7.47 -2.14
CA SER A 86 3.90 8.71 -2.05
C SER A 86 4.43 9.17 -3.41
N ASP A 87 4.81 8.22 -4.27
CA ASP A 87 5.62 8.51 -5.45
C ASP A 87 4.82 8.63 -6.74
N PHE A 88 3.73 7.85 -6.87
CA PHE A 88 2.94 7.73 -8.09
C PHE A 88 1.52 8.32 -7.97
N MET A 89 0.91 8.24 -6.78
CA MET A 89 -0.44 8.76 -6.53
C MET A 89 -0.43 10.30 -6.39
N LYS A 90 -0.29 10.98 -7.54
CA LYS A 90 -0.32 12.46 -7.67
C LYS A 90 -1.19 12.85 -8.87
N ASP A 91 -1.85 14.00 -8.78
CA ASP A 91 -2.59 14.65 -9.87
C ASP A 91 -3.66 13.73 -10.49
N GLU A 92 -3.73 13.66 -11.82
CA GLU A 92 -4.63 12.78 -12.57
C GLU A 92 -4.51 11.30 -12.18
N PHE A 93 -3.33 10.88 -11.69
CA PHE A 93 -3.14 9.51 -11.22
C PHE A 93 -3.97 9.23 -9.96
N THR A 94 -4.00 10.20 -9.04
CA THR A 94 -4.85 10.14 -7.85
C THR A 94 -6.32 10.10 -8.23
N ILE A 95 -6.73 10.98 -9.15
CA ILE A 95 -8.12 11.06 -9.62
C ILE A 95 -8.55 9.73 -10.24
N GLY A 96 -7.71 9.12 -11.09
CA GLY A 96 -7.99 7.83 -11.72
C GLY A 96 -8.22 6.70 -10.71
N VAL A 97 -7.40 6.61 -9.66
CA VAL A 97 -7.55 5.60 -8.60
C VAL A 97 -8.84 5.79 -7.82
N TYR A 98 -9.17 7.03 -7.42
CA TYR A 98 -10.43 7.30 -6.70
C TYR A 98 -11.66 7.04 -7.56
N ARG A 99 -11.66 7.46 -8.83
CA ARG A 99 -12.75 7.16 -9.77
C ARG A 99 -12.94 5.66 -9.96
N ALA A 100 -11.86 4.91 -10.17
CA ALA A 100 -11.94 3.46 -10.29
C ALA A 100 -12.58 2.81 -9.05
N GLN A 101 -12.30 3.32 -7.85
CA GLN A 101 -12.99 2.88 -6.62
C GLN A 101 -14.47 3.26 -6.63
N ASP A 102 -14.81 4.53 -6.85
CA ASP A 102 -16.18 5.03 -6.73
C ASP A 102 -17.12 4.39 -7.77
N ASP A 103 -16.65 4.27 -9.01
CA ASP A 103 -17.38 3.64 -10.11
C ASP A 103 -17.57 2.12 -9.88
N SER A 104 -16.73 1.51 -9.04
CA SER A 104 -16.84 0.09 -8.71
C SER A 104 -18.00 -0.29 -7.79
N SER A 105 -18.76 0.70 -7.34
CA SER A 105 -19.97 0.50 -6.55
C SER A 105 -21.03 -0.33 -7.27
N SER A 106 -21.07 -0.25 -8.60
CA SER A 106 -22.10 -0.89 -9.42
C SER A 106 -21.56 -2.04 -10.28
N VAL A 107 -20.36 -1.87 -10.85
CA VAL A 107 -19.76 -2.84 -11.79
C VAL A 107 -18.25 -2.92 -11.58
N ARG A 108 -17.62 -4.01 -12.00
CA ARG A 108 -16.15 -4.09 -12.02
C ARG A 108 -15.59 -3.08 -13.03
N VAL A 109 -14.58 -2.32 -12.63
CA VAL A 109 -13.90 -1.30 -13.45
C VAL A 109 -12.41 -1.62 -13.56
N VAL A 110 -11.82 -1.37 -14.72
CA VAL A 110 -10.37 -1.43 -14.92
C VAL A 110 -9.93 -0.16 -15.64
N ALA A 111 -9.19 0.70 -14.96
CA ALA A 111 -8.61 1.91 -15.53
C ALA A 111 -7.11 1.70 -15.81
N GLN A 112 -6.73 1.84 -17.08
CA GLN A 112 -5.33 1.76 -17.50
C GLN A 112 -4.64 3.12 -17.34
N MET A 113 -3.42 3.10 -16.81
CA MET A 113 -2.67 4.30 -16.45
C MET A 113 -1.19 4.04 -16.65
N ALA A 114 -0.42 5.03 -17.09
CA ALA A 114 1.03 4.89 -17.27
C ALA A 114 1.76 6.04 -16.58
N ARG A 115 2.88 5.74 -15.91
CA ARG A 115 3.75 6.77 -15.30
C ARG A 115 5.17 6.24 -15.11
N ARG A 116 6.17 7.04 -15.50
CA ARG A 116 7.61 6.70 -15.38
C ARG A 116 7.93 5.31 -15.99
N ASP A 117 7.44 5.07 -17.20
CA ASP A 117 7.64 3.82 -17.96
C ASP A 117 7.08 2.56 -17.30
N ILE A 118 6.18 2.71 -16.33
CA ILE A 118 5.43 1.60 -15.72
C ILE A 118 3.97 1.74 -16.13
N ASP A 119 3.44 0.67 -16.71
CA ASP A 119 2.02 0.50 -16.95
C ASP A 119 1.33 -0.06 -15.70
N PHE A 120 0.28 0.62 -15.29
CA PHE A 120 -0.57 0.28 -14.16
C PHE A 120 -2.00 0.03 -14.62
N ALA A 121 -2.67 -0.88 -13.94
CA ALA A 121 -4.12 -1.01 -14.02
C ALA A 121 -4.73 -0.84 -12.63
N ALA A 122 -5.58 0.17 -12.45
CA ALA A 122 -6.41 0.30 -11.26
C ALA A 122 -7.68 -0.54 -11.45
N ILE A 123 -7.80 -1.63 -10.67
CA ILE A 123 -8.93 -2.55 -10.70
C ILE A 123 -9.87 -2.15 -9.57
N GLY A 124 -11.00 -1.54 -9.93
CA GLY A 124 -12.11 -1.26 -9.04
C GLY A 124 -13.07 -2.45 -9.00
N ASN A 125 -13.42 -2.92 -7.80
CA ASN A 125 -14.47 -3.93 -7.63
C ASN A 125 -15.10 -3.84 -6.23
N ARG A 126 -16.25 -4.47 -6.03
CA ARG A 126 -16.77 -4.71 -4.68
C ARG A 126 -15.93 -5.78 -3.99
N ASN A 127 -15.48 -5.50 -2.77
CA ASN A 127 -14.73 -6.46 -1.95
C ASN A 127 -15.64 -7.44 -1.18
N LEU A 128 -15.05 -8.25 -0.29
CA LEU A 128 -15.80 -9.22 0.53
C LEU A 128 -16.87 -8.59 1.43
N PHE A 129 -16.75 -7.30 1.76
CA PHE A 129 -17.72 -6.56 2.57
C PHE A 129 -18.78 -5.88 1.69
N GLY A 130 -18.76 -6.13 0.38
CA GLY A 130 -19.61 -5.46 -0.59
C GLY A 130 -19.30 -3.98 -0.75
N GLN A 131 -18.15 -3.49 -0.27
CA GLN A 131 -17.74 -2.09 -0.39
C GLN A 131 -16.98 -1.87 -1.71
N PRO A 132 -17.20 -0.73 -2.38
CA PRO A 132 -16.37 -0.33 -3.52
C PRO A 132 -14.92 -0.19 -3.06
N SER A 133 -14.01 -0.88 -3.73
CA SER A 133 -12.59 -0.90 -3.38
C SER A 133 -11.72 -0.90 -4.64
N VAL A 134 -10.45 -0.54 -4.48
CA VAL A 134 -9.48 -0.52 -5.58
C VAL A 134 -8.18 -1.20 -5.18
N VAL A 135 -7.64 -1.97 -6.12
CA VAL A 135 -6.28 -2.49 -6.12
C VAL A 135 -5.58 -2.07 -7.40
N VAL A 136 -4.36 -1.56 -7.31
CA VAL A 136 -3.55 -1.22 -8.47
C VAL A 136 -2.57 -2.35 -8.73
N VAL A 137 -2.48 -2.79 -9.98
CA VAL A 137 -1.54 -3.82 -10.41
C VAL A 137 -0.56 -3.25 -11.42
N CYS A 138 0.66 -3.76 -11.40
CA CYS A 138 1.67 -3.50 -12.43
C CYS A 138 2.65 -4.66 -12.51
N ARG A 139 3.51 -4.61 -13.51
CA ARG A 139 4.69 -5.46 -13.63
C ARG A 139 5.91 -4.57 -13.70
N THR A 140 6.97 -4.94 -13.00
CA THR A 140 8.22 -4.17 -12.97
C THR A 140 9.40 -5.08 -13.27
N SER A 141 10.29 -4.65 -14.15
CA SER A 141 11.54 -5.37 -14.39
C SER A 141 12.36 -5.43 -13.12
N ILE A 142 12.87 -6.61 -12.80
CA ILE A 142 13.93 -6.79 -11.81
C ILE A 142 15.22 -6.87 -12.62
N THR A 143 16.13 -5.94 -12.39
CA THR A 143 17.44 -5.97 -13.04
C THR A 143 18.21 -7.17 -12.49
N GLN A 144 18.15 -8.29 -13.20
CA GLN A 144 19.02 -9.41 -12.91
C GLN A 144 20.48 -9.08 -13.27
N GLN A 145 21.42 -9.75 -12.61
CA GLN A 145 22.83 -9.65 -12.97
C GLN A 145 23.07 -10.22 -14.37
N LYS A 146 23.40 -9.31 -15.29
CA LYS A 146 24.24 -9.40 -16.52
C LYS A 146 24.03 -10.50 -17.57
N ASP A 147 23.38 -11.64 -17.34
CA ASP A 147 23.43 -12.76 -18.28
C ASP A 147 22.08 -13.36 -18.74
N GLU A 148 20.93 -12.79 -18.36
CA GLU A 148 19.62 -13.24 -18.88
C GLU A 148 19.08 -12.34 -20.00
N GLN A 149 18.58 -13.00 -21.06
CA GLN A 149 18.12 -12.37 -22.31
C GLN A 149 16.78 -11.64 -22.17
N GLU A 150 16.00 -11.93 -21.13
CA GLU A 150 14.77 -11.21 -20.80
C GLU A 150 14.73 -10.87 -19.30
N PRO A 151 14.49 -9.60 -18.92
CA PRO A 151 14.40 -9.25 -17.51
C PRO A 151 13.16 -9.88 -16.88
N GLU A 152 13.35 -10.66 -15.83
CA GLU A 152 12.25 -11.20 -15.06
C GLU A 152 11.37 -10.09 -14.51
N GLN A 153 10.05 -10.28 -14.60
CA GLN A 153 9.07 -9.28 -14.20
C GLN A 153 8.46 -9.61 -12.84
N ALA A 154 8.70 -8.74 -11.86
CA ALA A 154 7.96 -8.75 -10.61
C ALA A 154 6.50 -8.37 -10.84
N ARG A 155 5.58 -9.20 -10.38
CA ARG A 155 4.14 -8.94 -10.41
C ARG A 155 3.74 -8.26 -9.11
N ARG A 156 3.06 -7.12 -9.19
CA ARG A 156 2.71 -6.30 -8.02
C ARG A 156 1.20 -6.12 -7.87
N ALA A 157 0.74 -6.06 -6.62
CA ALA A 157 -0.57 -5.59 -6.21
C ALA A 157 -0.40 -4.53 -5.12
N ILE A 158 -1.13 -3.43 -5.25
CA ILE A 158 -0.97 -2.24 -4.43
C ILE A 158 -2.36 -1.84 -3.94
N TYR A 159 -2.49 -1.67 -2.63
CA TYR A 159 -3.71 -1.25 -1.94
C TYR A 159 -3.47 0.17 -1.42
N PRO A 160 -3.71 1.20 -2.25
CA PRO A 160 -3.39 2.58 -1.90
C PRO A 160 -4.40 3.19 -0.92
N LEU A 161 -5.61 2.63 -0.83
CA LEU A 161 -6.71 3.08 0.03
C LEU A 161 -7.13 1.89 0.89
N LEU A 162 -6.84 1.92 2.20
CA LEU A 162 -6.99 0.75 3.07
C LEU A 162 -8.37 0.67 3.72
N GLU A 163 -9.05 1.80 3.87
CA GLU A 163 -10.34 1.90 4.56
C GLU A 163 -11.40 0.93 4.02
N PRO A 164 -11.59 0.77 2.69
CA PRO A 164 -12.57 -0.18 2.18
C PRO A 164 -12.25 -1.63 2.54
N TRP A 165 -10.96 -1.97 2.67
CA TRP A 165 -10.50 -3.33 2.94
C TRP A 165 -10.48 -3.69 4.43
N ALA A 166 -10.88 -2.77 5.29
CA ALA A 166 -10.81 -2.94 6.73
C ALA A 166 -12.07 -3.59 7.30
N ALA A 167 -11.90 -4.68 8.05
CA ALA A 167 -12.97 -5.16 8.93
C ALA A 167 -13.09 -4.27 10.19
N ASP A 168 -11.95 -3.77 10.68
CA ASP A 168 -11.86 -2.89 11.84
C ASP A 168 -10.56 -2.06 11.79
N ARG A 169 -10.23 -1.35 12.87
CA ARG A 169 -9.02 -0.48 12.96
C ARG A 169 -7.69 -1.23 13.04
N ARG A 170 -7.72 -2.57 13.04
CA ARG A 170 -6.60 -3.49 13.21
C ARG A 170 -6.58 -4.62 12.18
N THR A 171 -7.67 -4.87 11.47
CA THR A 171 -7.79 -6.02 10.58
C THR A 171 -8.12 -5.58 9.15
N LEU A 172 -7.27 -5.97 8.19
CA LEU A 172 -7.49 -5.79 6.75
C LEU A 172 -7.64 -7.16 6.09
N PHE A 173 -8.52 -7.23 5.09
CA PHE A 173 -8.74 -8.41 4.25
C PHE A 173 -8.51 -8.02 2.79
N LEU A 174 -7.40 -8.49 2.21
CA LEU A 174 -6.96 -8.10 0.88
C LEU A 174 -7.10 -9.28 -0.10
N SER A 175 -7.93 -9.11 -1.12
CA SER A 175 -8.05 -10.06 -2.22
C SER A 175 -6.95 -9.80 -3.24
N LEU A 176 -6.00 -10.74 -3.41
CA LEU A 176 -4.96 -10.59 -4.43
C LEU A 176 -5.58 -10.75 -5.84
N PRO A 177 -5.19 -9.89 -6.80
CA PRO A 177 -5.79 -9.87 -8.12
C PRO A 177 -5.29 -11.03 -9.00
N GLU A 178 -6.23 -11.75 -9.60
CA GLU A 178 -5.99 -12.95 -10.43
C GLU A 178 -4.97 -12.76 -11.55
N VAL A 179 -4.98 -11.59 -12.21
CA VAL A 179 -4.06 -11.26 -13.32
C VAL A 179 -2.57 -11.41 -12.98
N ASN A 180 -2.22 -11.31 -11.70
CA ASN A 180 -0.84 -11.39 -11.23
C ASN A 180 -0.59 -12.52 -10.22
N PHE A 181 -1.65 -13.03 -9.58
CA PHE A 181 -1.56 -13.92 -8.42
C PHE A 181 -2.43 -15.19 -8.56
N SER A 182 -2.65 -15.67 -9.79
CA SER A 182 -3.32 -16.95 -10.05
C SER A 182 -2.53 -18.14 -9.50
N ASP A 183 -1.20 -18.11 -9.63
CA ASP A 183 -0.35 -19.26 -9.35
C ASP A 183 0.22 -19.22 -7.92
N ALA A 184 0.58 -20.38 -7.39
CA ALA A 184 1.31 -20.45 -6.13
C ALA A 184 2.67 -19.75 -6.26
N ALA A 185 2.99 -18.90 -5.28
CA ALA A 185 4.21 -18.09 -5.32
C ALA A 185 4.65 -17.71 -3.92
N LYS A 186 5.94 -17.50 -3.72
CA LYS A 186 6.41 -16.75 -2.55
C LYS A 186 6.10 -15.27 -2.78
N ILE A 187 5.55 -14.59 -1.79
CA ILE A 187 5.19 -13.17 -1.89
C ILE A 187 5.85 -12.37 -0.76
N ARG A 188 6.18 -11.11 -1.04
CA ARG A 188 6.57 -10.12 -0.05
C ARG A 188 5.46 -9.11 0.11
N VAL A 189 5.14 -8.78 1.35
CA VAL A 189 4.14 -7.79 1.75
C VAL A 189 4.86 -6.68 2.48
N TRP A 190 4.64 -5.44 2.05
CA TRP A 190 5.08 -4.24 2.78
C TRP A 190 3.88 -3.47 3.26
N PHE A 191 3.94 -3.02 4.52
CA PHE A 191 3.07 -1.97 5.01
C PHE A 191 3.84 -0.66 5.04
N LEU A 192 3.30 0.33 4.35
CA LEU A 192 3.91 1.64 4.16
C LEU A 192 3.11 2.70 4.90
N SER A 193 3.78 3.72 5.39
CA SER A 193 3.17 4.95 5.92
C SER A 193 3.87 6.14 5.27
N GLY A 194 3.20 6.81 4.34
CA GLY A 194 3.86 7.83 3.52
C GLY A 194 5.00 7.22 2.69
N GLY A 195 6.22 7.71 2.90
CA GLY A 195 7.44 7.24 2.21
C GLY A 195 8.22 6.16 2.97
N ASP A 196 7.72 5.70 4.12
CA ASP A 196 8.46 4.80 5.00
C ASP A 196 7.90 3.38 4.99
N VAL A 197 8.80 2.39 5.10
CA VAL A 197 8.44 0.98 5.36
C VAL A 197 8.27 0.80 6.86
N VAL A 198 7.05 0.56 7.32
CA VAL A 198 6.77 0.32 8.75
C VAL A 198 7.17 -1.11 9.12
N TRP A 199 6.80 -2.07 8.27
CA TRP A 199 7.21 -3.46 8.38
C TRP A 199 7.07 -4.18 7.03
N SER A 200 7.70 -5.34 6.92
CA SER A 200 7.54 -6.23 5.79
C SER A 200 7.58 -7.70 6.21
N GLU A 201 6.80 -8.53 5.55
CA GLU A 201 6.78 -9.98 5.77
C GLU A 201 6.77 -10.76 4.46
N VAL A 202 7.26 -11.99 4.54
CA VAL A 202 7.28 -12.93 3.42
C VAL A 202 6.31 -14.06 3.71
N LYS A 203 5.48 -14.42 2.73
CA LYS A 203 4.50 -15.50 2.84
C LYS A 203 4.51 -16.41 1.62
N GLN A 204 3.99 -17.61 1.81
CA GLN A 204 3.71 -18.53 0.72
C GLN A 204 2.27 -18.34 0.26
N TRP A 205 2.09 -17.72 -0.91
CA TRP A 205 0.80 -17.64 -1.57
C TRP A 205 0.44 -19.00 -2.19
N PRO A 206 -0.76 -19.55 -1.90
CA PRO A 206 -1.18 -20.85 -2.41
C PRO A 206 -1.64 -20.83 -3.87
N GLY A 207 -1.78 -19.65 -4.49
CA GLY A 207 -2.49 -19.50 -5.76
C GLY A 207 -3.99 -19.42 -5.56
N LEU A 208 -4.73 -19.14 -6.64
CA LEU A 208 -6.17 -19.23 -6.64
C LEU A 208 -6.60 -20.67 -6.96
N PRO A 209 -7.73 -21.15 -6.42
CA PRO A 209 -8.31 -22.41 -6.87
C PRO A 209 -8.51 -22.35 -8.37
N GLN A 210 -8.08 -23.38 -9.10
CA GLN A 210 -8.49 -23.54 -10.48
C GLN A 210 -9.99 -23.82 -10.43
N ASP A 211 -10.81 -22.95 -11.04
CA ASP A 211 -12.20 -23.29 -11.26
C ASP A 211 -12.18 -24.53 -12.16
N GLU A 212 -12.49 -25.71 -11.61
CA GLU A 212 -12.87 -26.90 -12.37
C GLU A 212 -14.17 -26.58 -13.10
N SER A 213 -14.03 -25.78 -14.14
CA SER A 213 -15.07 -25.49 -15.11
C SER A 213 -15.30 -26.79 -15.86
N LYS A 214 -16.36 -27.50 -15.46
CA LYS A 214 -16.94 -28.59 -16.24
C LYS A 214 -17.30 -28.14 -17.66
#